data_AF-A0A7J8Y8L0-F1
#
_entry.id   AF-A0A7J8Y8L0-F1
#
_cell.length_a   1.000
_cell.length_b   1.000
_cell.length_c   1.000
_cell.angle_alpha   90.00
_cell.angle_beta   90.00
_cell.angle_gamma   90.00
#
_symmetry.space_group_name_H-M   'P 1'
#
loop_
_entity.id
_entity.type
_entity.pdbx_description
1 polymer ?
#
loop_
_entity_poly.entity_id
_entity_poly.type
_entity_poly.pdbx_seq_one_letter_code
_entity_poly.pdbx_strand_id
1 'polypeptide(L)'
;MEQQFAPASSSTTVTSTTPLLPQNHPWWRRHFHMNNSLSSELSGAVGDLGTFIPIVLTLTLVSHLDLSTTLIFTALYNITTGLLFHIPMPVQPMKSIAAVAVSETPHLTTSQIATAGASTAAVLFFLGATGLMSILYRLLPLPVVRGIQLSQGLSFAFSAIKYIRYNQDFVASKATTPRAWLGLDGLVVALSSLLFLVIFTGSGDHYDRNGSDDDQPRRRNSKRLRILGSIPAALIVFLLGLVLCFIRDPSIFGDIKFGPSKIGFLSITWNDWKVGFLKGAVPQIPLSVLNSVIAVCKLSGDLFPDRELSAAKVSVSVGVMNLVGCWFGAMPVCHGAGGLAGQYRFGARSGWSV
;
A
#
# COMPACT_ATOMS: atom_id res chain seq x y z
N MET A 1 -62.16 8.69 -42.37
CA MET A 1 -61.70 9.60 -43.44
C MET A 1 -60.63 10.46 -42.78
N GLU A 2 -59.33 10.35 -43.03
CA GLU A 2 -58.52 9.75 -44.09
C GLU A 2 -57.14 9.44 -43.48
N GLN A 3 -56.48 8.39 -43.97
CA GLN A 3 -55.05 8.17 -43.78
C GLN A 3 -54.27 9.12 -44.70
N GLN A 4 -53.14 9.67 -44.24
CA GLN A 4 -52.05 9.99 -45.16
C GLN A 4 -50.67 9.92 -44.49
N PHE A 5 -49.74 9.35 -45.26
CA PHE A 5 -48.39 8.91 -44.94
C PHE A 5 -47.37 10.07 -44.80
N ALA A 6 -46.27 9.76 -44.13
CA ALA A 6 -45.11 10.60 -43.80
C ALA A 6 -44.31 11.18 -45.00
N PRO A 7 -43.33 12.06 -44.70
CA PRO A 7 -42.01 11.86 -45.28
C PRO A 7 -40.82 11.95 -44.28
N ALA A 8 -39.78 11.22 -44.68
CA ALA A 8 -38.43 10.97 -44.19
C ALA A 8 -37.70 11.99 -43.28
N SER A 9 -36.99 11.44 -42.29
CA SER A 9 -36.01 12.09 -41.41
C SER A 9 -34.71 12.44 -42.15
N SER A 10 -34.34 13.72 -42.15
CA SER A 10 -33.03 14.21 -42.60
C SER A 10 -31.96 14.00 -41.52
N SER A 11 -30.85 13.36 -41.88
CA SER A 11 -29.66 13.16 -41.06
C SER A 11 -28.92 14.47 -40.76
N THR A 12 -28.86 14.88 -39.50
CA THR A 12 -28.05 15.99 -39.02
C THR A 12 -26.59 15.55 -38.86
N THR A 13 -25.75 15.94 -39.82
CA THR A 13 -24.29 15.87 -39.74
C THR A 13 -23.78 16.84 -38.67
N VAL A 14 -23.28 16.33 -37.55
CA VAL A 14 -22.60 17.14 -36.53
C VAL A 14 -21.17 17.38 -36.99
N THR A 15 -20.89 18.60 -37.44
CA THR A 15 -19.56 19.08 -37.82
C THR A 15 -18.67 19.17 -36.57
N SER A 16 -17.70 18.25 -36.46
CA SER A 16 -16.63 18.32 -35.47
C SER A 16 -15.66 19.45 -35.84
N THR A 17 -15.84 20.64 -35.26
CA THR A 17 -14.82 21.69 -35.31
C THR A 17 -13.71 21.37 -34.30
N THR A 18 -12.63 20.77 -34.80
CA THR A 18 -11.37 20.62 -34.07
C THR A 18 -10.77 22.01 -33.83
N PRO A 19 -10.46 22.43 -32.58
CA PRO A 19 -9.87 23.75 -32.35
C PRO A 19 -8.40 23.75 -32.82
N LEU A 20 -8.11 24.62 -33.79
CA LEU A 20 -6.81 24.81 -34.46
C LEU A 20 -5.81 25.68 -33.67
N LEU A 21 -5.79 25.60 -32.34
CA LEU A 21 -4.79 26.29 -31.51
C LEU A 21 -4.35 25.39 -30.36
N PRO A 22 -3.05 25.12 -30.17
CA PRO A 22 -2.57 24.53 -28.93
C PRO A 22 -2.82 25.56 -27.83
N GLN A 23 -3.80 25.30 -26.96
CA GLN A 23 -3.92 26.05 -25.71
C GLN A 23 -2.64 25.78 -24.90
N ASN A 24 -1.71 26.73 -24.96
CA ASN A 24 -0.55 26.82 -24.09
C ASN A 24 -1.02 27.15 -22.66
N HIS A 25 -1.64 26.17 -22.00
CA HIS A 25 -1.75 26.20 -20.56
C HIS A 25 -0.35 25.91 -20.01
N PRO A 26 0.24 26.79 -19.18
CA PRO A 26 1.56 26.56 -18.62
C PRO A 26 1.58 25.19 -17.93
N TRP A 27 2.60 24.35 -18.17
CA TRP A 27 2.63 22.98 -17.62
C TRP A 27 2.31 22.98 -16.13
N TRP A 28 2.83 23.98 -15.40
CA TRP A 28 2.67 24.17 -13.96
C TRP A 28 1.19 24.28 -13.52
N ARG A 29 0.30 24.91 -14.31
CA ARG A 29 -1.12 25.04 -13.96
C ARG A 29 -1.90 23.73 -14.00
N ARG A 30 -1.42 22.70 -14.73
CA ARG A 30 -1.96 21.32 -14.65
C ARG A 30 -1.44 20.55 -13.44
N HIS A 31 -0.25 20.88 -12.93
CA HIS A 31 0.40 20.13 -11.85
C HIS A 31 -0.17 20.47 -10.47
N PHE A 32 -0.66 21.71 -10.27
CA PHE A 32 -1.17 22.20 -8.97
C PHE A 32 -2.70 22.31 -8.87
N HIS A 33 -3.46 21.84 -9.86
CA HIS A 33 -4.92 21.92 -9.80
C HIS A 33 -5.50 20.79 -8.96
N MET A 34 -5.94 21.13 -7.74
CA MET A 34 -6.71 20.25 -6.86
C MET A 34 -8.15 20.16 -7.39
N ASN A 35 -8.47 19.11 -8.14
CA ASN A 35 -9.86 18.84 -8.57
C ASN A 35 -10.73 18.27 -7.44
N ASN A 36 -10.13 18.00 -6.27
CA ASN A 36 -10.77 17.35 -5.14
C ASN A 36 -10.59 18.19 -3.86
N SER A 37 -11.49 17.99 -2.88
CA SER A 37 -11.39 18.69 -1.61
C SER A 37 -10.17 18.23 -0.81
N LEU A 38 -9.50 19.17 -0.11
CA LEU A 38 -8.36 18.87 0.76
C LEU A 38 -8.70 17.81 1.82
N SER A 39 -9.90 17.86 2.39
CA SER A 39 -10.38 16.87 3.36
C SER A 39 -10.43 15.45 2.77
N SER A 40 -10.76 15.33 1.48
CA SER A 40 -10.80 14.04 0.79
C SER A 40 -9.40 13.50 0.51
N GLU A 41 -8.45 14.37 0.16
CA GLU A 41 -7.04 13.96 -0.03
C GLU A 41 -6.39 13.58 1.31
N LEU A 42 -6.66 14.34 2.40
CA LEU A 42 -6.18 14.03 3.75
C LEU A 42 -6.78 12.73 4.30
N SER A 43 -8.08 12.52 4.12
CA SER A 43 -8.74 11.24 4.44
C SER A 43 -8.12 10.10 3.62
N GLY A 44 -7.91 10.35 2.33
CA GLY A 44 -7.19 9.48 1.41
C GLY A 44 -5.83 9.03 1.93
N ALA A 45 -5.00 9.96 2.41
CA ALA A 45 -3.67 9.70 2.96
C ALA A 45 -3.64 8.70 4.11
N VAL A 46 -4.76 8.49 4.81
CA VAL A 46 -4.84 7.51 5.90
C VAL A 46 -4.95 6.06 5.38
N GLY A 47 -5.28 5.89 4.09
CA GLY A 47 -5.59 4.60 3.50
C GLY A 47 -4.44 3.59 3.47
N ASP A 48 -3.20 4.05 3.39
CA ASP A 48 -2.00 3.21 3.40
C ASP A 48 -1.34 3.09 4.79
N LEU A 49 -1.67 3.99 5.73
CA LEU A 49 -1.15 3.99 7.10
C LEU A 49 -1.51 2.72 7.88
N GLY A 50 -2.68 2.14 7.62
CA GLY A 50 -3.17 0.95 8.32
C GLY A 50 -2.26 -0.27 8.18
N THR A 51 -1.46 -0.35 7.11
CA THR A 51 -0.42 -1.40 6.96
C THR A 51 0.99 -0.87 7.16
N PHE A 52 1.22 0.42 6.88
CA PHE A 52 2.53 1.03 7.03
C PHE A 52 3.01 1.02 8.49
N ILE A 53 2.21 1.58 9.40
CA ILE A 53 2.61 1.79 10.80
C ILE A 53 2.90 0.46 11.51
N PRO A 54 2.04 -0.57 11.43
CA PRO A 54 2.33 -1.84 12.11
C PRO A 54 3.61 -2.52 11.62
N ILE A 55 3.90 -2.48 10.32
CA ILE A 55 5.09 -3.12 9.75
C ILE A 55 6.37 -2.43 10.22
N VAL A 56 6.43 -1.10 10.10
CA VAL A 56 7.65 -0.36 10.47
C VAL A 56 7.91 -0.50 11.97
N LEU A 57 6.89 -0.38 12.82
CA LEU A 57 7.07 -0.55 14.26
C LEU A 57 7.51 -1.96 14.63
N THR A 58 6.93 -2.99 14.01
CA THR A 58 7.35 -4.39 14.27
C THR A 58 8.83 -4.58 13.93
N LEU A 59 9.30 -4.05 12.80
CA LEU A 59 10.71 -4.17 12.41
C LEU A 59 11.64 -3.31 13.26
N THR A 60 11.19 -2.16 13.73
CA THR A 60 11.95 -1.37 14.72
C THR A 60 12.13 -2.16 16.01
N LEU A 61 11.10 -2.88 16.47
CA LEU A 61 11.17 -3.69 17.69
C LEU A 61 11.98 -4.97 17.54
N VAL A 62 11.89 -5.65 16.39
CA VAL A 62 12.47 -6.99 16.19
C VAL A 62 13.85 -6.95 15.53
N SER A 63 14.02 -6.07 14.54
CA SER A 63 15.24 -6.00 13.72
C SER A 63 16.11 -4.77 14.03
N HIS A 64 15.75 -3.98 15.05
CA HIS A 64 16.43 -2.73 15.43
C HIS A 64 16.54 -1.73 14.27
N LEU A 65 15.52 -1.69 13.42
CA LEU A 65 15.44 -0.76 12.30
C LEU A 65 15.12 0.65 12.78
N ASP A 66 15.86 1.65 12.28
CA ASP A 66 15.70 3.04 12.69
C ASP A 66 14.40 3.65 12.15
N LEU A 67 13.47 3.92 13.06
CA LEU A 67 12.15 4.45 12.75
C LEU A 67 12.22 5.83 12.10
N SER A 68 13.05 6.74 12.63
CA SER A 68 13.16 8.11 12.10
C SER A 68 13.67 8.16 10.67
N THR A 69 14.72 7.41 10.37
CA THR A 69 15.32 7.34 9.03
C THR A 69 14.31 6.79 8.04
N THR A 70 13.62 5.71 8.41
CA THR A 70 12.56 5.13 7.58
C THR A 70 11.42 6.11 7.32
N LEU A 71 10.94 6.82 8.34
CA LEU A 71 9.87 7.81 8.19
C LEU A 71 10.30 8.98 7.31
N ILE A 72 11.51 9.52 7.49
CA ILE A 72 12.04 10.62 6.69
C ILE A 72 12.15 10.23 5.22
N PHE A 73 12.80 9.09 4.92
CA PHE A 73 12.95 8.63 3.55
C PHE A 73 11.61 8.31 2.90
N THR A 74 10.70 7.64 3.62
CA THR A 74 9.36 7.35 3.09
C THR A 74 8.56 8.63 2.83
N ALA A 75 8.65 9.64 3.71
CA ALA A 75 8.01 10.94 3.48
C ALA A 75 8.55 11.62 2.22
N LEU A 76 9.88 11.66 2.05
CA LEU A 76 10.51 12.21 0.85
C LEU A 76 10.09 11.47 -0.42
N TYR A 77 10.01 10.14 -0.35
CA TYR A 77 9.58 9.31 -1.46
C TYR A 77 8.11 9.52 -1.81
N ASN A 78 7.21 9.58 -0.84
CA ASN A 78 5.79 9.86 -1.07
C ASN A 78 5.60 11.23 -1.76
N ILE A 79 6.26 12.29 -1.26
CA ILE A 79 6.23 13.62 -1.89
C ILE A 79 6.73 13.53 -3.34
N THR A 80 7.88 12.86 -3.55
CA THR A 80 8.48 12.73 -4.87
C THR A 80 7.56 11.95 -5.83
N THR A 81 6.97 10.85 -5.38
CA THR A 81 6.13 10.00 -6.23
C THR A 81 4.76 10.62 -6.49
N GLY A 82 4.20 11.36 -5.53
CA GLY A 82 2.99 12.17 -5.72
C GLY A 82 3.19 13.23 -6.81
N LEU A 83 4.33 13.93 -6.79
CA LEU A 83 4.70 14.91 -7.82
C LEU A 83 5.01 14.27 -9.18
N LEU A 84 5.65 13.09 -9.21
CA LEU A 84 6.03 12.43 -10.47
C LEU A 84 4.84 11.80 -11.20
N PHE A 85 3.96 11.12 -10.46
CA PHE A 85 2.88 10.31 -11.05
C PHE A 85 1.53 11.02 -11.10
N HIS A 86 1.35 12.12 -10.34
CA HIS A 86 0.14 12.96 -10.32
C HIS A 86 -1.16 12.27 -9.89
N ILE A 87 -1.07 11.02 -9.47
CA ILE A 87 -2.16 10.24 -8.87
C ILE A 87 -1.67 9.76 -7.49
N PRO A 88 -2.57 9.33 -6.60
CA PRO A 88 -2.18 8.74 -5.32
C PRO A 88 -1.20 7.59 -5.59
N MET A 89 0.02 7.69 -5.08
CA MET A 89 1.07 6.68 -5.30
C MET A 89 1.74 6.36 -3.97
N PRO A 90 1.09 5.53 -3.13
CA PRO A 90 1.58 5.26 -1.79
C PRO A 90 2.91 4.51 -1.83
N VAL A 91 3.81 4.92 -0.95
CA VAL A 91 5.10 4.26 -0.70
C VAL A 91 4.97 3.44 0.59
N GLN A 92 5.08 2.12 0.46
CA GLN A 92 4.84 1.17 1.54
C GLN A 92 6.06 0.26 1.76
N PRO A 93 6.34 -0.20 2.99
CA PRO A 93 7.36 -1.20 3.27
C PRO A 93 7.18 -2.47 2.42
N MET A 94 8.30 -3.04 1.98
CA MET A 94 8.32 -4.29 1.24
C MET A 94 7.84 -5.45 2.12
N LYS A 95 6.63 -5.92 1.83
CA LYS A 95 5.89 -6.88 2.66
C LYS A 95 6.58 -8.23 2.86
N SER A 96 7.22 -8.80 1.83
CA SER A 96 7.89 -10.11 1.98
C SER A 96 9.20 -9.97 2.75
N ILE A 97 10.01 -8.94 2.47
CA ILE A 97 11.22 -8.65 3.27
C ILE A 97 10.85 -8.46 4.74
N ALA A 98 9.80 -7.68 5.04
CA ALA A 98 9.32 -7.48 6.40
C ALA A 98 8.90 -8.80 7.06
N ALA A 99 8.15 -9.64 6.35
CA ALA A 99 7.72 -10.95 6.87
C ALA A 99 8.92 -11.85 7.18
N VAL A 100 9.87 -11.98 6.25
CA VAL A 100 11.08 -12.79 6.42
C VAL A 100 11.94 -12.26 7.57
N ALA A 101 12.11 -10.94 7.66
CA ALA A 101 12.88 -10.32 8.74
C ALA A 101 12.36 -10.66 10.13
N VAL A 102 11.03 -10.75 10.28
CA VAL A 102 10.37 -11.09 11.55
C VAL A 102 10.28 -12.61 11.77
N SER A 103 10.17 -13.41 10.71
CA SER A 103 9.95 -14.85 10.84
C SER A 103 11.23 -15.68 10.95
N GLU A 104 12.35 -15.17 10.44
CA GLU A 104 13.63 -15.86 10.47
C GLU A 104 14.23 -15.89 11.88
N THR A 105 14.94 -16.98 12.20
CA THR A 105 15.65 -17.14 13.47
C THR A 105 17.10 -17.53 13.17
N PRO A 106 18.09 -16.66 13.44
CA PRO A 106 17.96 -15.30 13.98
C PRO A 106 17.26 -14.32 13.02
N HIS A 107 16.62 -13.27 13.57
CA HIS A 107 16.01 -12.20 12.79
C HIS A 107 17.01 -11.54 11.85
N LEU A 108 16.53 -11.02 10.72
CA LEU A 108 17.40 -10.30 9.81
C LEU A 108 17.84 -8.97 10.43
N THR A 109 19.14 -8.68 10.31
CA THR A 109 19.72 -7.41 10.72
C THR A 109 19.32 -6.29 9.75
N THR A 110 19.43 -5.03 10.18
CA THR A 110 19.18 -3.86 9.32
C THR A 110 20.03 -3.90 8.04
N SER A 111 21.30 -4.33 8.12
CA SER A 111 22.17 -4.49 6.94
C SER A 111 21.66 -5.58 5.98
N GLN A 112 21.14 -6.70 6.49
CA GLN A 112 20.58 -7.78 5.66
C GLN A 112 19.24 -7.38 5.02
N ILE A 113 18.43 -6.60 5.74
CA ILE A 113 17.19 -6.02 5.21
C ILE A 113 17.52 -5.01 4.10
N ALA A 114 18.51 -4.14 4.33
CA ALA A 114 18.97 -3.16 3.37
C ALA A 114 19.53 -3.82 2.09
N THR A 115 20.35 -4.86 2.20
CA THR A 115 20.87 -5.59 1.04
C THR A 115 19.75 -6.35 0.31
N ALA A 116 18.79 -6.94 1.02
CA ALA A 116 17.61 -7.54 0.39
C ALA A 116 16.83 -6.53 -0.46
N GLY A 117 16.62 -5.33 0.11
CA GLY A 117 15.99 -4.21 -0.58
C GLY A 117 16.79 -3.74 -1.78
N ALA A 118 18.10 -3.50 -1.61
CA ALA A 118 18.98 -3.03 -2.67
C ALA A 118 19.12 -4.05 -3.81
N SER A 119 19.21 -5.35 -3.52
CA SER A 119 19.21 -6.41 -4.53
C SER A 119 17.89 -6.46 -5.31
N THR A 120 16.75 -6.38 -4.61
CA THR A 120 15.43 -6.32 -5.26
C THR A 120 15.35 -5.09 -6.16
N ALA A 121 15.82 -3.95 -5.66
CA ALA A 121 15.82 -2.68 -6.37
C ALA A 121 16.70 -2.69 -7.61
N ALA A 122 17.89 -3.29 -7.54
CA ALA A 122 18.77 -3.43 -8.69
C ALA A 122 18.09 -4.20 -9.82
N VAL A 123 17.39 -5.29 -9.50
CA VAL A 123 16.62 -6.06 -10.49
C VAL A 123 15.47 -5.23 -11.06
N LEU A 124 14.66 -4.57 -10.23
CA LEU A 124 13.54 -3.75 -10.71
C LEU A 124 14.02 -2.54 -11.52
N PHE A 125 15.11 -1.90 -11.11
CA PHE A 125 15.72 -0.81 -11.85
C PHE A 125 16.18 -1.30 -13.22
N PHE A 126 16.89 -2.42 -13.28
CA PHE A 126 17.33 -3.02 -14.53
C PHE A 126 16.15 -3.38 -15.45
N LEU A 127 15.12 -4.06 -14.94
CA LEU A 127 13.92 -4.41 -15.70
C LEU A 127 13.17 -3.18 -16.21
N GLY A 128 13.11 -2.11 -15.40
CA GLY A 128 12.46 -0.86 -15.76
C GLY A 128 13.26 -0.07 -16.81
N ALA A 129 14.56 0.12 -16.59
CA ALA A 129 15.45 0.89 -17.45
C ALA A 129 15.64 0.25 -18.83
N THR A 130 15.65 -1.09 -18.91
CA THR A 130 15.71 -1.83 -20.19
C THR A 130 14.37 -1.96 -20.90
N GLY A 131 13.27 -1.58 -20.26
CA GLY A 131 11.91 -1.76 -20.81
C GLY A 131 11.38 -3.20 -20.71
N LEU A 132 12.16 -4.15 -20.18
CA LEU A 132 11.74 -5.55 -20.01
C LEU A 132 10.51 -5.68 -19.09
N MET A 133 10.36 -4.76 -18.12
CA MET A 133 9.17 -4.69 -17.28
C MET A 133 7.88 -4.46 -18.09
N SER A 134 7.94 -3.70 -19.19
CA SER A 134 6.78 -3.48 -20.07
C SER A 134 6.38 -4.76 -20.80
N ILE A 135 7.33 -5.63 -21.10
CA ILE A 135 7.06 -6.96 -21.68
C ILE A 135 6.34 -7.83 -20.64
N LEU A 136 6.86 -7.86 -19.40
CA LEU A 136 6.23 -8.59 -18.29
C LEU A 136 4.79 -8.10 -18.03
N TYR A 137 4.56 -6.79 -18.07
CA TYR A 137 3.22 -6.21 -17.91
C TYR A 137 2.22 -6.72 -18.96
N ARG A 138 2.65 -6.86 -20.22
CA ARG A 138 1.83 -7.38 -21.31
C ARG A 138 1.61 -8.89 -21.22
N LEU A 139 2.61 -9.62 -20.74
CA LEU A 139 2.59 -11.08 -20.66
C LEU A 139 1.76 -11.60 -19.48
N LEU A 140 1.77 -10.90 -18.34
CA LEU A 140 1.18 -11.39 -17.10
C LEU A 140 -0.30 -10.98 -16.98
N PRO A 141 -1.27 -11.93 -17.02
CA PRO A 141 -2.68 -11.59 -17.00
C PRO A 141 -3.19 -11.30 -15.57
N LEU A 142 -4.34 -10.65 -15.44
CA LEU A 142 -4.95 -10.31 -14.14
C LEU A 142 -5.18 -11.50 -13.19
N PRO A 143 -5.56 -12.72 -13.65
CA PRO A 143 -5.71 -13.87 -12.77
C PRO A 143 -4.43 -14.24 -12.01
N VAL A 144 -3.26 -14.11 -12.63
CA VAL A 144 -1.96 -14.36 -11.98
C VAL A 144 -1.74 -13.37 -10.84
N VAL A 145 -2.01 -12.09 -11.09
CA VAL A 145 -1.91 -11.02 -10.08
C VAL A 145 -2.83 -11.32 -8.89
N ARG A 146 -4.08 -11.70 -9.14
CA ARG A 146 -5.05 -12.04 -8.09
C ARG A 146 -4.62 -13.28 -7.28
N GLY A 147 -4.08 -14.31 -7.94
CA GLY A 147 -3.58 -15.51 -7.28
C GLY A 147 -2.43 -15.21 -6.29
N ILE A 148 -1.51 -14.33 -6.67
CA ILE A 148 -0.40 -13.91 -5.78
C ILE A 148 -0.90 -13.07 -4.63
N GLN A 149 -1.83 -12.14 -4.87
CA GLN A 149 -2.45 -11.34 -3.80
C GLN A 149 -3.16 -12.25 -2.78
N LEU A 150 -3.86 -13.28 -3.24
CA LEU A 150 -4.48 -14.29 -2.37
C LEU A 150 -3.44 -15.07 -1.56
N SER A 151 -2.38 -15.57 -2.21
CA SER A 151 -1.30 -16.30 -1.54
C SER A 151 -0.64 -15.46 -0.43
N GLN A 152 -0.35 -14.19 -0.71
CA GLN A 152 0.24 -13.27 0.28
C GLN A 152 -0.74 -12.97 1.43
N GLY A 153 -2.02 -12.72 1.12
CA GLY A 153 -3.05 -12.55 2.13
C GLY A 153 -3.16 -13.77 3.05
N LEU A 154 -3.08 -14.98 2.49
CA LEU A 154 -3.15 -16.23 3.23
C LEU A 154 -1.91 -16.44 4.13
N SER A 155 -0.70 -16.13 3.65
CA SER A 155 0.53 -16.19 4.45
C SER A 155 0.47 -15.26 5.68
N PHE A 156 -0.08 -14.06 5.53
CA PHE A 156 -0.33 -13.16 6.66
C PHE A 156 -1.42 -13.67 7.59
N ALA A 157 -2.49 -14.25 7.05
CA ALA A 157 -3.55 -14.84 7.86
C ALA A 157 -3.03 -15.98 8.74
N PHE A 158 -2.20 -16.88 8.21
CA PHE A 158 -1.59 -17.96 8.99
C PHE A 158 -0.66 -17.43 10.09
N SER A 159 0.14 -16.41 9.78
CA SER A 159 1.01 -15.76 10.78
C SER A 159 0.19 -15.08 11.88
N ALA A 160 -0.89 -14.38 11.51
CA ALA A 160 -1.81 -13.75 12.44
C ALA A 160 -2.50 -14.78 13.34
N ILE A 161 -2.94 -15.93 12.81
CA ILE A 161 -3.53 -17.01 13.61
C ILE A 161 -2.53 -17.51 14.67
N LYS A 162 -1.26 -17.68 14.30
CA LYS A 162 -0.20 -18.06 15.26
C LYS A 162 -0.04 -17.00 16.36
N TYR A 163 -0.05 -15.72 16.00
CA TYR A 163 0.12 -14.61 16.94
C TYR A 163 -1.09 -14.44 17.87
N ILE A 164 -2.30 -14.68 17.39
CA ILE A 164 -3.53 -14.65 18.20
C ILE A 164 -3.56 -15.81 19.19
N ARG A 165 -3.12 -17.01 18.79
CA ARG A 165 -3.21 -18.22 19.62
C ARG A 165 -2.10 -18.33 20.68
N TYR A 166 -0.90 -17.86 20.37
CA TYR A 166 0.27 -18.09 21.21
C TYR A 166 0.98 -16.78 21.53
N ASN A 167 1.48 -16.67 22.76
CA ASN A 167 2.39 -15.60 23.13
C ASN A 167 3.68 -15.74 22.31
N GLN A 168 4.07 -14.67 21.62
CA GLN A 168 5.31 -14.66 20.86
C GLN A 168 6.38 -13.99 21.71
N ASP A 169 7.46 -14.70 21.98
CA ASP A 169 8.69 -14.06 22.39
C ASP A 169 9.40 -13.58 21.12
N PHE A 170 9.26 -12.29 20.84
CA PHE A 170 9.86 -11.63 19.67
C PHE A 170 11.38 -11.53 19.77
N VAL A 171 11.99 -11.75 20.94
CA VAL A 171 13.44 -11.75 21.10
C VAL A 171 13.99 -13.15 20.84
N ALA A 172 13.30 -14.19 21.34
CA ALA A 172 13.69 -15.59 21.16
C ALA A 172 13.14 -16.26 19.88
N SER A 173 12.32 -15.54 19.09
CA SER A 173 11.60 -16.05 17.89
C SER A 173 10.81 -17.34 18.16
N LYS A 174 10.34 -17.56 19.39
CA LYS A 174 9.62 -18.78 19.78
C LYS A 174 8.19 -18.46 20.18
N ALA A 175 7.26 -19.28 19.68
CA ALA A 175 5.93 -19.36 20.26
C ALA A 175 6.08 -20.01 21.64
N THR A 176 5.64 -19.30 22.66
CA THR A 176 5.72 -19.75 24.05
C THR A 176 4.40 -20.40 24.43
N THR A 177 3.79 -19.97 25.52
CA THR A 177 2.57 -20.55 26.05
C THR A 177 1.34 -20.14 25.22
N PRO A 178 0.27 -20.95 25.23
CA PRO A 178 -1.04 -20.52 24.74
C PRO A 178 -1.43 -19.19 25.39
N ARG A 179 -1.93 -18.26 24.58
CA ARG A 179 -2.33 -16.93 25.05
C ARG A 179 -3.50 -17.06 26.03
N ALA A 180 -3.44 -16.33 27.14
CA ALA A 180 -4.51 -16.32 28.13
C ALA A 180 -5.82 -15.78 27.53
N TRP A 181 -6.95 -16.26 28.03
CA TRP A 181 -8.27 -15.81 27.57
C TRP A 181 -8.53 -14.34 27.93
N LEU A 182 -8.24 -13.97 29.18
CA LEU A 182 -8.43 -12.65 29.75
C LEU A 182 -7.08 -11.93 29.92
N GLY A 183 -7.07 -10.61 29.73
CA GLY A 183 -5.87 -9.77 29.81
C GLY A 183 -5.92 -8.62 28.80
N LEU A 184 -5.07 -7.61 28.98
CA LEU A 184 -4.97 -6.47 28.04
C LEU A 184 -4.46 -6.92 26.65
N ASP A 185 -3.71 -8.02 26.60
CA ASP A 185 -3.26 -8.72 25.39
C ASP A 185 -3.94 -10.09 25.22
N GLY A 186 -5.06 -10.34 25.90
CA GLY A 186 -5.73 -11.65 25.92
C GLY A 186 -6.42 -12.03 24.60
N LEU A 187 -6.81 -13.30 24.50
CA LEU A 187 -7.49 -13.86 23.32
C LEU A 187 -8.82 -13.15 23.01
N VAL A 188 -9.57 -12.73 24.04
CA VAL A 188 -10.85 -12.01 23.87
C VAL A 188 -10.64 -10.67 23.15
N VAL A 189 -9.61 -9.92 23.50
CA VAL A 189 -9.30 -8.63 22.85
C VAL A 189 -8.92 -8.86 21.40
N ALA A 190 -8.10 -9.87 21.12
CA ALA A 190 -7.69 -10.23 19.76
C ALA A 190 -8.88 -10.67 18.88
N LEU A 191 -9.76 -11.53 19.39
CA LEU A 191 -10.95 -11.99 18.66
C LEU A 191 -11.97 -10.87 18.46
N SER A 192 -12.17 -10.01 19.46
CA SER A 192 -13.06 -8.85 19.34
C SER A 192 -12.54 -7.85 18.29
N SER A 193 -11.23 -7.63 18.28
CA SER A 193 -10.56 -6.80 17.26
C SER A 193 -10.69 -7.41 15.87
N LEU A 194 -10.50 -8.73 15.74
CA LEU A 194 -10.68 -9.44 14.46
C LEU A 194 -12.13 -9.33 13.98
N LEU A 195 -13.11 -9.53 14.86
CA LEU A 195 -14.53 -9.40 14.54
C LEU A 195 -14.86 -7.97 14.08
N PHE A 196 -14.36 -6.96 14.78
CA PHE A 196 -14.50 -5.56 14.39
C PHE A 196 -13.90 -5.31 13.00
N LEU A 197 -12.69 -5.82 12.73
CA LEU A 197 -12.08 -5.70 11.39
C LEU A 197 -12.94 -6.34 10.31
N VAL A 198 -13.47 -7.54 10.53
CA VAL A 198 -14.31 -8.23 9.55
C VAL A 198 -15.60 -7.45 9.27
N ILE A 199 -16.24 -6.89 10.30
CA ILE A 199 -17.49 -6.13 10.16
C ILE A 199 -17.26 -4.80 9.42
N PHE A 200 -16.20 -4.07 9.75
CA PHE A 200 -15.98 -2.70 9.26
C PHE A 200 -15.10 -2.63 8.00
N THR A 201 -14.32 -3.66 7.69
CA THR A 201 -13.49 -3.74 6.47
C THR A 201 -14.24 -4.36 5.28
N GLY A 202 -15.52 -4.72 5.46
CA GLY A 202 -16.37 -5.28 4.41
C GLY A 202 -16.27 -4.51 3.09
N SER A 203 -15.99 -5.25 2.01
CA SER A 203 -15.96 -4.73 0.65
C SER A 203 -17.36 -4.25 0.28
N GLY A 204 -17.62 -2.95 0.46
CA GLY A 204 -18.80 -2.32 -0.11
C GLY A 204 -18.71 -2.42 -1.62
N ASP A 205 -19.54 -3.27 -2.22
CA ASP A 205 -19.66 -3.37 -3.67
C ASP A 205 -19.90 -1.98 -4.27
N HIS A 206 -18.99 -1.57 -5.16
CA HIS A 206 -19.19 -0.43 -6.05
C HIS A 206 -20.24 -0.86 -7.09
N TYR A 207 -21.51 -0.78 -6.72
CA TYR A 207 -22.59 -0.94 -7.69
C TYR A 207 -22.65 0.29 -8.60
N ASP A 208 -22.56 0.02 -9.90
CA ASP A 208 -22.69 1.00 -10.98
C ASP A 208 -23.95 1.86 -10.83
N ARG A 209 -23.79 3.14 -11.15
CA ARG A 209 -24.79 4.20 -10.99
C ARG A 209 -25.87 4.17 -12.09
N ASN A 210 -26.16 3.00 -12.69
CA ASN A 210 -27.10 2.86 -13.81
C ASN A 210 -28.34 2.00 -13.51
N GLY A 211 -28.62 1.67 -12.24
CA GLY A 211 -29.83 0.94 -11.85
C GLY A 211 -31.03 1.87 -11.63
N SER A 212 -32.13 1.58 -12.32
CA SER A 212 -33.48 2.16 -12.24
C SER A 212 -33.98 2.37 -10.81
N ASP A 213 -34.83 3.38 -10.59
CA ASP A 213 -35.27 3.90 -9.28
C ASP A 213 -36.11 2.95 -8.38
N ASP A 214 -36.25 1.66 -8.70
CA ASP A 214 -37.18 0.73 -8.02
C ASP A 214 -36.63 -0.01 -6.78
N ASP A 215 -35.37 0.19 -6.38
CA ASP A 215 -34.72 -0.61 -5.32
C ASP A 215 -34.50 0.15 -3.98
N GLN A 216 -35.55 0.78 -3.43
CA GLN A 216 -35.48 1.57 -2.18
C GLN A 216 -34.92 0.83 -0.93
N PRO A 217 -35.35 -0.40 -0.55
CA PRO A 217 -34.84 -1.07 0.64
C PRO A 217 -33.36 -1.48 0.50
N ARG A 218 -32.91 -1.83 -0.71
CA ARG A 218 -31.50 -2.10 -1.04
C ARG A 218 -30.62 -0.85 -0.93
N ARG A 219 -31.16 0.32 -1.30
CA ARG A 219 -30.49 1.63 -1.20
C ARG A 219 -30.15 2.03 0.25
N ARG A 220 -30.95 1.63 1.25
CA ARG A 220 -30.70 1.94 2.67
C ARG A 220 -29.58 1.07 3.27
N ASN A 221 -29.57 -0.21 2.92
CA ASN A 221 -28.52 -1.14 3.34
C ASN A 221 -27.18 -0.80 2.67
N SER A 222 -27.17 -0.39 1.39
CA SER A 222 -25.94 0.04 0.71
C SER A 222 -25.35 1.34 1.27
N LYS A 223 -26.20 2.30 1.70
CA LYS A 223 -25.72 3.50 2.42
C LYS A 223 -25.07 3.17 3.76
N ARG A 224 -25.68 2.28 4.56
CA ARG A 224 -25.08 1.83 5.84
C ARG A 224 -23.77 1.08 5.60
N LEU A 225 -23.72 0.16 4.64
CA LEU A 225 -22.51 -0.59 4.28
C LEU A 225 -21.39 0.33 3.76
N ARG A 226 -21.71 1.40 3.02
CA ARG A 226 -20.74 2.44 2.62
C ARG A 226 -20.18 3.21 3.80
N ILE A 227 -21.03 3.62 4.75
CA ILE A 227 -20.58 4.33 5.96
C ILE A 227 -19.70 3.42 6.82
N LEU A 228 -20.12 2.17 7.06
CA LEU A 228 -19.30 1.19 7.80
C LEU A 228 -17.95 0.95 7.12
N GLY A 229 -17.95 0.86 5.79
CA GLY A 229 -16.73 0.66 5.01
C GLY A 229 -15.77 1.85 4.95
N SER A 230 -16.23 3.06 5.27
CA SER A 230 -15.42 4.28 5.30
C SER A 230 -14.63 4.48 6.60
N ILE A 231 -14.77 3.57 7.56
CA ILE A 231 -14.07 3.64 8.84
C ILE A 231 -12.69 2.95 8.67
N PRO A 232 -11.57 3.60 9.05
CA PRO A 232 -10.24 3.00 8.98
C PRO A 232 -10.05 2.00 10.13
N ALA A 233 -10.78 0.89 10.08
CA ALA A 233 -10.87 -0.09 11.16
C ALA A 233 -9.50 -0.63 11.60
N ALA A 234 -8.61 -0.89 10.65
CA ALA A 234 -7.23 -1.31 10.92
C ALA A 234 -6.46 -0.29 11.77
N LEU A 235 -6.59 1.01 11.46
CA LEU A 235 -5.95 2.07 12.23
C LEU A 235 -6.53 2.16 13.65
N ILE A 236 -7.85 2.04 13.79
CA ILE A 236 -8.53 2.07 15.10
C ILE A 236 -8.05 0.92 15.98
N VAL A 237 -8.02 -0.30 15.44
CA VAL A 237 -7.53 -1.48 16.17
C VAL A 237 -6.06 -1.32 16.54
N PHE A 238 -5.24 -0.76 15.65
CA PHE A 238 -3.84 -0.47 15.93
C PHE A 238 -3.69 0.54 17.08
N LEU A 239 -4.43 1.67 17.04
CA LEU A 239 -4.38 2.69 18.08
C LEU A 239 -4.89 2.16 19.43
N LEU A 240 -5.93 1.34 19.42
CA LEU A 240 -6.40 0.63 20.62
C LEU A 240 -5.29 -0.26 21.19
N GLY A 241 -4.63 -1.06 20.34
CA GLY A 241 -3.50 -1.89 20.75
C GLY A 241 -2.33 -1.08 21.33
N LEU A 242 -2.04 0.08 20.75
CA LEU A 242 -1.02 1.01 21.24
C LEU A 242 -1.39 1.55 22.64
N VAL A 243 -2.63 2.00 22.85
CA VAL A 243 -3.11 2.47 24.14
C VAL A 243 -3.03 1.35 25.20
N LEU A 244 -3.47 0.14 24.86
CA LEU A 244 -3.36 -1.02 25.76
C LEU A 244 -1.91 -1.37 26.10
N CYS A 245 -0.98 -1.18 25.16
CA CYS A 245 0.46 -1.34 25.38
C CYS A 245 0.98 -0.36 26.46
N PHE A 246 0.67 0.93 26.32
CA PHE A 246 1.07 1.96 27.30
C PHE A 246 0.42 1.76 28.68
N ILE A 247 -0.82 1.26 28.73
CA ILE A 247 -1.48 0.94 30.01
C ILE A 247 -0.80 -0.26 30.68
N ARG A 248 -0.39 -1.26 29.89
CA ARG A 248 0.26 -2.47 30.40
C ARG A 248 1.67 -2.18 30.93
N ASP A 249 2.42 -1.35 30.22
CA ASP A 249 3.77 -0.97 30.60
C ASP A 249 3.97 0.55 30.53
N PRO A 250 3.66 1.27 31.62
CA PRO A 250 3.87 2.72 31.68
C PRO A 250 5.33 3.16 31.61
N SER A 251 6.30 2.25 31.81
CA SER A 251 7.72 2.59 31.74
C SER A 251 8.15 3.05 30.34
N ILE A 252 7.40 2.65 29.31
CA ILE A 252 7.59 3.07 27.91
C ILE A 252 7.66 4.61 27.80
N PHE A 253 6.87 5.36 28.59
CA PHE A 253 6.91 6.83 28.55
C PHE A 253 8.29 7.42 28.89
N GLY A 254 9.07 6.74 29.74
CA GLY A 254 10.42 7.15 30.12
C GLY A 254 11.49 6.85 29.07
N ASP A 255 11.24 5.86 28.21
CA ASP A 255 12.17 5.43 27.16
C ASP A 255 11.94 6.14 25.82
N ILE A 256 10.87 6.93 25.70
CA ILE A 256 10.61 7.74 24.50
C ILE A 256 11.66 8.85 24.40
N LYS A 257 12.58 8.69 23.45
CA LYS A 257 13.49 9.75 23.01
C LYS A 257 12.91 10.42 21.79
N PHE A 258 12.77 11.75 21.84
CA PHE A 258 12.35 12.52 20.68
C PHE A 258 13.48 12.54 19.64
N GLY A 259 13.21 12.02 18.44
CA GLY A 259 14.12 12.03 17.29
C GLY A 259 13.90 13.24 16.38
N PRO A 260 14.71 13.41 15.32
CA PRO A 260 15.28 12.33 14.54
C PRO A 260 16.61 11.79 15.10
N SER A 261 16.83 10.47 14.95
CA SER A 261 18.15 9.89 15.21
C SER A 261 19.16 10.37 14.17
N LYS A 262 20.45 10.18 14.45
CA LYS A 262 21.51 10.51 13.49
C LYS A 262 21.43 9.53 12.31
N ILE A 263 21.11 10.04 11.13
CA ILE A 263 21.17 9.28 9.88
C ILE A 263 22.63 8.90 9.64
N GLY A 264 22.90 7.59 9.61
CA GLY A 264 24.23 7.02 9.37
C GLY A 264 24.26 6.16 8.11
N PHE A 265 25.45 5.92 7.59
CA PHE A 265 25.66 4.90 6.56
C PHE A 265 25.76 3.52 7.21
N LEU A 266 25.13 2.53 6.59
CA LEU A 266 25.28 1.14 7.01
C LEU A 266 26.65 0.60 6.59
N SER A 267 27.32 -0.05 7.53
CA SER A 267 28.45 -0.92 7.22
C SER A 267 27.91 -2.29 6.77
N ILE A 268 28.01 -2.57 5.48
CA ILE A 268 27.46 -3.78 4.85
C ILE A 268 28.60 -4.73 4.51
N THR A 269 28.51 -5.96 5.02
CA THR A 269 29.47 -7.03 4.71
C THR A 269 29.00 -7.88 3.51
N TRP A 270 29.91 -8.66 2.93
CA TRP A 270 29.54 -9.63 1.90
C TRP A 270 28.57 -10.71 2.41
N ASN A 271 28.64 -11.06 3.69
CA ASN A 271 27.70 -11.99 4.30
C ASN A 271 26.28 -11.41 4.33
N ASP A 272 26.15 -10.10 4.60
CA ASP A 272 24.85 -9.43 4.58
C ASP A 272 24.24 -9.44 3.19
N TRP A 273 25.05 -9.27 2.14
CA TRP A 273 24.60 -9.42 0.75
C TRP A 273 24.07 -10.83 0.46
N LYS A 274 24.81 -11.87 0.86
CA LYS A 274 24.37 -13.26 0.66
C LYS A 274 23.06 -13.55 1.36
N VAL A 275 22.96 -13.22 2.64
CA VAL A 275 21.76 -13.50 3.45
C VAL A 275 20.58 -12.67 2.95
N GLY A 276 20.77 -11.37 2.76
CA GLY A 276 19.72 -10.47 2.27
C GLY A 276 19.24 -10.85 0.87
N PHE A 277 20.14 -11.21 -0.03
CA PHE A 277 19.76 -11.68 -1.37
C PHE A 277 18.94 -12.97 -1.30
N LEU A 278 19.48 -14.01 -0.65
CA LEU A 278 18.87 -15.34 -0.66
C LEU A 278 17.56 -15.40 0.13
N LYS A 279 17.54 -14.84 1.35
CA LYS A 279 16.37 -14.91 2.22
C LYS A 279 15.35 -13.83 1.90
N GLY A 280 15.80 -12.62 1.56
CA GLY A 280 14.91 -11.47 1.35
C GLY A 280 14.60 -11.20 -0.12
N ALA A 281 15.62 -10.98 -0.96
CA ALA A 281 15.41 -10.51 -2.33
C ALA A 281 14.76 -11.56 -3.23
N VAL A 282 15.18 -12.83 -3.16
CA VAL A 282 14.62 -13.92 -3.98
C VAL A 282 13.09 -14.02 -3.86
N PRO A 283 12.48 -14.10 -2.66
CA PRO A 283 11.02 -14.10 -2.55
C PRO A 283 10.38 -12.74 -2.84
N GLN A 284 11.10 -11.63 -2.65
CA GLN A 284 10.57 -10.28 -2.85
C GLN A 284 10.56 -9.83 -4.31
N ILE A 285 11.48 -10.30 -5.17
CA ILE A 285 11.56 -9.90 -6.58
C ILE A 285 10.27 -10.23 -7.34
N PRO A 286 9.78 -11.50 -7.36
CA PRO A 286 8.53 -11.82 -8.04
C PRO A 286 7.36 -11.03 -7.47
N LEU A 287 7.31 -10.91 -6.14
CA LEU A 287 6.25 -10.16 -5.46
C LEU A 287 6.25 -8.67 -5.86
N SER A 288 7.41 -8.04 -5.97
CA SER A 288 7.52 -6.63 -6.31
C SER A 288 7.16 -6.38 -7.77
N VAL A 289 7.60 -7.25 -8.68
CA VAL A 289 7.19 -7.21 -10.10
C VAL A 289 5.66 -7.26 -10.18
N LEU A 290 5.05 -8.23 -9.51
CA LEU A 290 3.63 -8.54 -9.67
C LEU A 290 2.71 -7.60 -8.89
N ASN A 291 3.04 -7.30 -7.64
CA ASN A 291 2.21 -6.49 -6.74
C ASN A 291 2.58 -5.01 -6.78
N SER A 292 3.87 -4.68 -6.80
CA SER A 292 4.34 -3.29 -6.67
C SER A 292 4.50 -2.56 -7.99
N VAL A 293 4.49 -3.29 -9.11
CA VAL A 293 4.53 -2.70 -10.45
C VAL A 293 3.28 -3.05 -11.23
N ILE A 294 3.07 -4.33 -11.55
CA ILE A 294 2.00 -4.75 -12.47
C ILE A 294 0.61 -4.50 -11.87
N ALA A 295 0.35 -4.95 -10.65
CA ALA A 295 -0.95 -4.75 -10.00
C ALA A 295 -1.26 -3.26 -9.80
N VAL A 296 -0.27 -2.47 -9.40
CA VAL A 296 -0.41 -1.01 -9.24
C VAL A 296 -0.76 -0.35 -10.56
N CYS A 297 -0.05 -0.67 -11.65
CA CYS A 297 -0.33 -0.07 -12.96
C CYS A 297 -1.72 -0.46 -13.48
N LYS A 298 -2.13 -1.73 -13.34
CA LYS A 298 -3.46 -2.18 -13.77
C LYS A 298 -4.57 -1.55 -12.95
N LEU A 299 -4.45 -1.57 -11.62
CA LEU A 299 -5.41 -0.93 -10.73
C LEU A 299 -5.48 0.59 -10.98
N SER A 300 -4.35 1.23 -11.23
CA SER A 300 -4.31 2.64 -11.60
C SER A 300 -5.07 2.90 -12.91
N GLY A 301 -4.94 2.04 -13.92
CA GLY A 301 -5.70 2.17 -15.16
C GLY A 301 -7.20 2.04 -14.95
N ASP A 302 -7.62 1.13 -14.05
CA ASP A 302 -9.03 0.96 -13.69
C ASP A 302 -9.58 2.18 -12.90
N LEU A 303 -8.78 2.76 -12.00
CA LEU A 303 -9.19 3.87 -11.13
C LEU A 303 -9.04 5.25 -11.76
N PHE A 304 -8.07 5.41 -12.67
CA PHE A 304 -7.66 6.66 -13.31
C PHE A 304 -7.40 6.45 -14.81
N PRO A 305 -8.45 6.16 -15.61
CA PRO A 305 -8.30 5.80 -17.03
C PRO A 305 -7.62 6.88 -17.88
N ASP A 306 -7.76 8.15 -17.51
CA ASP A 306 -7.13 9.28 -18.21
C ASP A 306 -5.64 9.44 -17.89
N ARG A 307 -5.07 8.62 -16.98
CA ARG A 307 -3.72 8.77 -16.42
C ARG A 307 -3.02 7.42 -16.27
N GLU A 308 -2.83 6.71 -17.38
CA GLU A 308 -2.15 5.41 -17.37
C GLU A 308 -0.70 5.51 -16.89
N LEU A 309 -0.33 4.61 -15.99
CA LEU A 309 1.04 4.47 -15.50
C LEU A 309 1.86 3.53 -16.38
N SER A 310 3.10 3.94 -16.67
CA SER A 310 4.08 3.06 -17.32
C SER A 310 4.72 2.12 -16.29
N ALA A 311 4.57 0.81 -16.51
CA ALA A 311 5.21 -0.22 -15.69
C ALA A 311 6.74 -0.05 -15.61
N ALA A 312 7.38 0.40 -16.70
CA ALA A 312 8.82 0.71 -16.69
C ALA A 312 9.15 1.87 -15.75
N LYS A 313 8.40 2.98 -15.80
CA LYS A 313 8.62 4.14 -14.91
C LYS A 313 8.37 3.80 -13.44
N VAL A 314 7.31 3.05 -13.15
CA VAL A 314 7.00 2.57 -11.80
C VAL A 314 8.08 1.61 -11.28
N SER A 315 8.65 0.76 -12.15
CA SER A 315 9.76 -0.12 -11.76
C SER A 315 11.04 0.65 -11.48
N VAL A 316 11.36 1.66 -12.31
CA VAL A 316 12.50 2.55 -12.09
C VAL A 316 12.35 3.34 -10.79
N SER A 317 11.16 3.87 -10.48
CA SER A 317 10.95 4.61 -9.22
C SER A 317 11.23 3.74 -8.00
N VAL A 318 10.69 2.50 -7.97
CA VAL A 318 10.98 1.54 -6.90
C VAL A 318 12.47 1.22 -6.83
N GLY A 319 13.12 1.02 -7.98
CA GLY A 319 14.57 0.82 -8.06
C GLY A 319 15.35 1.97 -7.41
N VAL A 320 15.10 3.21 -7.83
CA VAL A 320 15.83 4.39 -7.35
C VAL A 320 15.61 4.62 -5.85
N MET A 321 14.37 4.51 -5.36
CA MET A 321 14.06 4.70 -3.92
C MET A 321 14.93 3.79 -3.05
N ASN A 322 15.03 2.51 -3.40
CA ASN A 322 15.72 1.53 -2.57
C ASN A 322 17.24 1.48 -2.82
N LEU A 323 17.69 1.82 -4.03
CA LEU A 323 19.13 2.00 -4.29
C LEU A 323 19.72 3.20 -3.55
N VAL A 324 18.88 4.12 -3.05
CA VAL A 324 19.29 5.24 -2.20
C VAL A 324 19.04 4.92 -0.72
N GLY A 325 17.77 4.69 -0.33
CA GLY A 325 17.36 4.62 1.08
C GLY A 325 18.01 3.47 1.85
N CYS A 326 18.26 2.32 1.20
CA CYS A 326 18.86 1.16 1.87
C CYS A 326 20.26 1.46 2.43
N TRP A 327 21.05 2.34 1.80
CA TRP A 327 22.39 2.68 2.29
C TRP A 327 22.38 3.45 3.61
N PHE A 328 21.28 4.15 3.88
CA PHE A 328 21.05 4.87 5.12
C PHE A 328 20.31 4.03 6.17
N GLY A 329 20.00 2.76 5.85
CA GLY A 329 19.23 1.89 6.73
C GLY A 329 17.74 2.19 6.80
N ALA A 330 17.20 2.94 5.83
CA ALA A 330 15.76 3.04 5.67
C ALA A 330 15.17 1.68 5.28
N MET A 331 13.97 1.37 5.81
CA MET A 331 13.21 0.20 5.39
C MET A 331 13.03 0.19 3.87
N PRO A 332 13.31 -0.92 3.18
CA PRO A 332 13.00 -1.04 1.77
C PRO A 332 11.51 -0.83 1.50
N VAL A 333 11.20 -0.01 0.51
CA VAL A 333 9.86 0.42 0.15
C VAL A 333 9.46 0.03 -1.26
N CYS A 334 8.18 0.03 -1.56
CA CYS A 334 7.65 -0.19 -2.89
C CYS A 334 6.35 0.59 -3.06
N HIS A 335 5.81 0.61 -4.28
CA HIS A 335 4.40 0.96 -4.44
C HIS A 335 3.51 -0.23 -4.06
N GLY A 336 2.26 0.03 -3.70
CA GLY A 336 1.34 -1.03 -3.27
C GLY A 336 -0.07 -0.83 -3.80
N ALA A 337 -0.58 -1.82 -4.55
CA ALA A 337 -1.96 -1.78 -5.07
C ALA A 337 -3.00 -1.71 -3.94
N GLY A 338 -2.73 -2.38 -2.80
CA GLY A 338 -3.58 -2.29 -1.62
C GLY A 338 -3.58 -0.89 -0.99
N GLY A 339 -2.43 -0.23 -0.91
CA GLY A 339 -2.35 1.16 -0.48
C GLY A 339 -3.12 2.08 -1.42
N LEU A 340 -2.92 1.93 -2.74
CA LEU A 340 -3.61 2.70 -3.77
C LEU A 340 -5.15 2.55 -3.66
N ALA A 341 -5.62 1.30 -3.53
CA ALA A 341 -7.03 1.00 -3.32
C ALA A 341 -7.56 1.63 -2.02
N GLY A 342 -6.78 1.57 -0.94
CA GLY A 342 -7.10 2.20 0.33
C GLY A 342 -7.24 3.71 0.20
N GLN A 343 -6.22 4.38 -0.35
CA GLN A 343 -6.23 5.82 -0.57
C GLN A 343 -7.41 6.24 -1.46
N TYR A 344 -7.66 5.52 -2.55
CA TYR A 344 -8.81 5.79 -3.41
C TYR A 344 -10.14 5.61 -2.67
N ARG A 345 -10.28 4.55 -1.87
CA ARG A 345 -11.48 4.28 -1.05
C ARG A 345 -11.75 5.41 -0.06
N PHE A 346 -10.72 5.96 0.56
CA PHE A 346 -10.84 7.07 1.51
C PHE A 346 -10.88 8.46 0.86
N GLY A 347 -10.90 8.52 -0.47
CA GLY A 347 -11.20 9.74 -1.23
C GLY A 347 -10.00 10.39 -1.92
N ALA A 348 -8.82 9.80 -1.92
CA ALA A 348 -7.68 10.32 -2.67
C ALA A 348 -7.93 10.26 -4.19
N ARG A 349 -7.66 11.35 -4.90
CA ARG A 349 -7.80 11.40 -6.37
C ARG A 349 -6.58 12.01 -7.06
N SER A 350 -5.61 12.51 -6.31
CA SER A 350 -4.42 13.16 -6.86
C SER A 350 -3.16 12.80 -6.10
N GLY A 351 -2.00 13.16 -6.65
CA GLY A 351 -0.72 13.01 -5.96
C GLY A 351 -0.58 13.86 -4.68
N TRP A 352 -1.56 14.70 -4.33
CA TRP A 352 -1.56 15.49 -3.10
C TRP A 352 -1.93 14.68 -1.85
N SER A 353 -2.46 13.47 -2.02
CA SER A 353 -2.81 12.59 -0.90
C SER A 353 -1.63 11.84 -0.27
N VAL A 354 -0.41 11.98 -0.82
CA VAL A 354 0.78 11.23 -0.38
C VAL A 354 1.86 12.14 0.17
#